data_AF-A0A934F612-F1
#
_entry.id   AF-A0A934F612-F1
#
_cell.length_a   1.000
_cell.length_b   1.000
_cell.length_c   1.000
_cell.angle_alpha   90.00
_cell.angle_beta   90.00
_cell.angle_gamma   90.00
#
_symmetry.space_group_name_H-M   'P 1'
#
loop_
_entity.id
_entity.type
_entity.pdbx_description
1 polymer ?
#
loop_
_entity_poly.entity_id
_entity_poly.type
_entity_poly.pdbx_seq_one_letter_code
_entity_poly.pdbx_strand_id
1 'polypeptide(L)'
;MPTPPPNETLAELAEVLGVDNVRTLARTFLRDFPISIRDLAAGDRKNQHRYAHSMKSNARLMGAHDLSRRMAEIELRLMDDKGAACSQAEIAAIAEEYERVAAPLRKFVGD
;
A
#
# COMPACT_ATOMS: atom_id res chain seq x y z
N MET A 1 9.34 8.23 -24.63
CA MET A 1 10.30 8.42 -23.53
C MET A 1 9.81 7.62 -22.33
N PRO A 2 10.69 7.00 -21.52
CA PRO A 2 10.24 6.31 -20.32
C PRO A 2 9.59 7.29 -19.35
N THR A 3 8.41 6.96 -18.83
CA THR A 3 7.76 7.74 -17.77
C THR A 3 8.68 7.79 -16.54
N PRO A 4 8.97 8.98 -15.98
CA PRO A 4 9.81 9.12 -14.79
C PRO A 4 9.11 8.56 -13.55
N PRO A 5 9.86 8.25 -12.47
CA PRO A 5 9.29 7.87 -11.18
C PRO A 5 8.28 8.92 -10.68
N PRO A 6 7.14 8.51 -10.13
CA PRO A 6 6.04 9.43 -9.82
C PRO A 6 6.19 10.19 -8.49
N ASN A 7 7.19 9.85 -7.68
CA ASN A 7 7.52 10.54 -6.43
C ASN A 7 9.02 10.41 -6.12
N GLU A 8 9.49 11.19 -5.15
CA GLU A 8 10.89 11.24 -4.72
C GLU A 8 11.37 9.88 -4.19
N THR A 9 10.58 9.18 -3.38
CA THR A 9 10.92 7.85 -2.86
C THR A 9 11.25 6.86 -3.98
N LEU A 10 10.46 6.83 -5.05
CA LEU A 10 10.70 5.95 -6.18
C LEU A 10 11.82 6.46 -7.10
N ALA A 11 12.08 7.77 -7.12
CA ALA A 11 13.23 8.34 -7.81
C ALA A 11 14.54 7.92 -7.13
N GLU A 12 14.66 8.12 -5.82
CA GLU A 12 15.80 7.68 -5.01
C GLU A 12 16.01 6.17 -5.12
N LEU A 13 14.92 5.38 -5.05
CA LEU A 13 15.01 3.93 -5.20
C LEU A 13 15.49 3.53 -6.60
N ALA A 14 15.12 4.29 -7.64
CA ALA A 14 15.55 4.04 -9.01
C ALA A 14 17.02 4.41 -9.24
N GLU A 15 17.57 5.38 -8.51
CA GLU A 15 19.01 5.68 -8.52
C GLU A 15 19.83 4.53 -7.95
N VAL A 16 19.31 3.83 -6.94
CA VAL A 16 20.00 2.71 -6.28
C VAL A 16 19.81 1.38 -7.02
N LEU A 17 18.57 1.07 -7.41
CA LEU A 17 18.21 -0.25 -7.97
C LEU A 17 18.07 -0.26 -9.49
N GLY A 18 17.98 0.90 -10.14
CA GLY A 18 17.62 1.03 -11.55
C GLY A 18 16.11 1.08 -11.78
N VAL A 19 15.69 1.88 -12.76
CA VAL A 19 14.27 2.18 -13.04
C VAL A 19 13.42 0.93 -13.35
N ASP A 20 13.98 -0.07 -14.04
CA ASP A 20 13.23 -1.27 -14.42
C ASP A 20 12.95 -2.19 -13.22
N ASN A 21 13.86 -2.24 -12.24
CA ASN A 21 13.64 -2.95 -10.99
C ASN A 21 12.54 -2.26 -10.17
N VAL A 22 12.55 -0.92 -10.10
CA VAL A 22 11.49 -0.16 -9.43
C VAL A 22 10.13 -0.34 -10.11
N ARG A 23 10.08 -0.39 -11.44
CA ARG A 23 8.84 -0.73 -12.17
C ARG A 23 8.32 -2.11 -11.81
N THR A 24 9.20 -3.09 -11.62
CA THR A 24 8.82 -4.44 -11.21
C THR A 24 8.23 -4.44 -9.79
N LEU A 25 8.80 -3.67 -8.87
CA LEU A 25 8.24 -3.47 -7.53
C LEU A 25 6.88 -2.79 -7.58
N ALA A 26 6.74 -1.74 -8.39
CA ALA A 26 5.47 -1.03 -8.56
C ALA A 26 4.37 -1.93 -9.18
N ARG A 27 4.69 -2.77 -10.18
CA ARG A 27 3.74 -3.76 -10.72
C ARG A 27 3.31 -4.77 -9.66
N THR A 28 4.25 -5.24 -8.84
CA THR A 28 3.96 -6.16 -7.74
C THR A 28 3.00 -5.52 -6.73
N PHE A 29 3.26 -4.27 -6.34
CA PHE A 29 2.35 -3.51 -5.48
C PHE A 29 0.96 -3.34 -6.10
N LEU A 30 0.87 -2.93 -7.36
CA LEU A 30 -0.41 -2.73 -8.08
C LEU A 30 -1.24 -4.02 -8.17
N ARG A 31 -0.58 -5.18 -8.26
CA ARG A 31 -1.23 -6.49 -8.30
C ARG A 31 -1.66 -6.97 -6.91
N ASP A 32 -0.78 -6.87 -5.92
CA ASP A 32 -0.94 -7.57 -4.64
C ASP A 32 -1.66 -6.73 -3.58
N PHE A 33 -1.59 -5.40 -3.66
CA PHE A 33 -2.22 -4.53 -2.67
C PHE A 33 -3.77 -4.64 -2.68
N PRO A 34 -4.46 -4.70 -3.84
CA PRO A 34 -5.91 -4.95 -3.88
C PRO A 34 -6.32 -6.29 -3.26
N ILE A 35 -5.48 -7.32 -3.40
CA ILE A 35 -5.71 -8.63 -2.76
C ILE A 35 -5.66 -8.46 -1.23
N SER A 36 -4.64 -7.74 -0.74
CA SER A 36 -4.48 -7.45 0.69
C SER A 36 -5.66 -6.66 1.28
N ILE A 37 -6.25 -5.72 0.52
CA ILE A 37 -7.46 -4.99 0.94
C ILE A 37 -8.65 -5.95 1.11
N ARG A 38 -8.85 -6.89 0.19
CA ARG A 38 -9.92 -7.90 0.30
C ARG A 38 -9.71 -8.83 1.50
N ASP A 39 -8.46 -9.25 1.72
CA ASP A 39 -8.12 -10.10 2.85
C ASP A 39 -8.26 -9.37 4.19
N LEU A 40 -7.92 -8.08 4.24
CA LEU A 40 -8.16 -7.21 5.40
C LEU A 40 -9.67 -7.10 5.69
N ALA A 41 -10.51 -7.00 4.66
CA ALA A 41 -11.96 -6.91 4.81
C ALA A 41 -12.60 -8.21 5.33
N ALA A 42 -12.06 -9.37 4.93
CA ALA A 42 -12.59 -10.69 5.28
C ALA A 42 -11.98 -11.29 6.56
N GLY A 43 -10.81 -10.80 6.99
CA GLY A 43 -10.05 -11.37 8.10
C GLY A 43 -10.66 -11.09 9.48
N ASP A 44 -10.43 -12.02 10.41
CA ASP A 44 -10.59 -11.74 11.84
C ASP A 44 -9.57 -10.70 12.35
N ARG A 45 -9.75 -10.20 13.58
CA ARG A 45 -8.87 -9.17 14.17
C ARG A 45 -7.38 -9.51 14.07
N LYS A 46 -7.02 -10.78 14.32
CA LYS A 46 -5.62 -11.24 14.31
C LYS A 46 -5.05 -11.24 12.90
N ASN A 47 -5.82 -11.69 11.92
CA ASN A 47 -5.43 -11.67 10.52
C ASN A 47 -5.36 -10.23 9.99
N GLN A 48 -6.32 -9.37 10.37
CA GLN A 48 -6.30 -7.95 10.02
C GLN A 48 -5.02 -7.25 10.49
N HIS A 49 -4.55 -7.56 11.71
CA HIS A 49 -3.29 -7.00 12.21
C HIS A 49 -2.11 -7.38 11.31
N ARG A 50 -2.03 -8.65 10.90
CA ARG A 50 -0.95 -9.14 10.01
C ARG A 50 -1.01 -8.48 8.63
N TYR A 51 -2.20 -8.30 8.08
CA TYR A 51 -2.37 -7.61 6.79
C TYR A 51 -2.01 -6.14 6.90
N ALA A 52 -2.48 -5.43 7.93
CA ALA A 52 -2.13 -4.03 8.17
C ALA A 52 -0.61 -3.83 8.31
N HIS A 53 0.07 -4.71 9.04
CA HIS A 53 1.54 -4.70 9.17
C HIS A 53 2.25 -4.80 7.81
N SER A 54 1.85 -5.76 6.97
CA SER A 54 2.43 -5.96 5.63
C SER A 54 2.13 -4.79 4.69
N MET A 55 0.86 -4.35 4.66
CA MET A 55 0.39 -3.25 3.83
C MET A 55 1.08 -1.93 4.16
N LYS A 56 1.39 -1.67 5.45
CA LYS A 56 2.14 -0.48 5.90
C LYS A 56 3.49 -0.36 5.18
N SER A 57 4.26 -1.44 5.16
CA SER A 57 5.60 -1.47 4.55
C SER A 57 5.52 -1.36 3.04
N ASN A 58 4.58 -2.07 2.42
CA ASN A 58 4.36 -2.01 0.98
C ASN A 58 3.97 -0.60 0.51
N ALA A 59 3.07 0.06 1.23
CA ALA A 59 2.69 1.44 0.95
C ALA A 59 3.88 2.40 1.11
N ARG A 60 4.68 2.25 2.18
CA ARG A 60 5.87 3.07 2.41
C ARG A 60 6.90 2.94 1.28
N LEU A 61 7.14 1.72 0.80
CA LEU A 61 8.08 1.47 -0.30
C LEU A 61 7.68 2.20 -1.58
N MET A 62 6.38 2.41 -1.81
CA MET A 62 5.86 3.14 -2.98
C MET A 62 5.83 4.66 -2.79
N GLY A 63 6.30 5.19 -1.66
CA GLY A 63 6.15 6.60 -1.30
C GLY A 63 4.71 6.99 -0.90
N ALA A 64 3.84 6.02 -0.61
CA ALA A 64 2.47 6.25 -0.19
C ALA A 64 2.40 6.47 1.33
N HIS A 65 2.94 7.60 1.78
CA HIS A 65 3.14 7.87 3.22
C HIS A 65 1.83 7.97 4.01
N ASP A 66 0.78 8.58 3.46
CA ASP A 66 -0.52 8.65 4.13
C ASP A 66 -1.18 7.27 4.27
N LEU A 67 -1.12 6.46 3.21
CA LEU A 67 -1.63 5.09 3.24
C LEU A 67 -0.85 4.24 4.26
N SER A 68 0.48 4.41 4.29
CA SER A 68 1.33 3.74 5.28
C SER A 68 0.98 4.16 6.71
N ARG A 69 0.75 5.46 6.94
CA ARG A 69 0.34 5.99 8.25
C ARG A 69 -1.02 5.42 8.67
N ARG A 70 -2.01 5.39 7.78
CA ARG A 70 -3.31 4.77 8.05
C ARG A 70 -3.18 3.29 8.42
N MET A 71 -2.31 2.55 7.72
CA MET A 71 -2.06 1.14 8.07
C MET A 71 -1.42 0.99 9.45
N ALA A 72 -0.53 1.90 9.84
CA ALA A 72 0.07 1.92 11.17
C ALA A 72 -0.96 2.22 12.27
N GLU A 73 -1.89 3.15 12.03
CA GLU A 73 -2.98 3.47 12.98
C GLU A 73 -3.92 2.26 13.18
N ILE A 74 -4.26 1.55 12.09
CA ILE A 74 -5.06 0.32 12.14
C ILE A 74 -4.30 -0.79 12.86
N GLU A 75 -3.04 -1.02 12.51
CA GLU A 75 -2.18 -2.02 13.16
C GLU A 75 -2.13 -1.79 14.67
N LEU A 76 -1.86 -0.55 15.11
CA LEU A 76 -1.81 -0.19 16.52
C LEU A 76 -3.15 -0.45 17.23
N ARG A 77 -4.26 -0.06 16.61
CA ARG A 77 -5.60 -0.31 17.15
C ARG A 77 -5.87 -1.82 17.30
N LEU A 78 -5.42 -2.63 16.36
CA LEU A 78 -5.62 -4.08 16.38
C LEU A 78 -4.71 -4.79 17.39
N MET A 79 -3.65 -4.14 17.90
CA MET A 79 -2.84 -4.66 19.01
C MET A 79 -3.55 -4.55 20.36
N ASP A 80 -4.45 -3.58 20.55
CA ASP A 80 -5.26 -3.44 21.77
C ASP A 80 -6.36 -4.51 21.79
N ASP A 81 -6.45 -5.30 22.86
CA ASP A 81 -7.47 -6.33 23.06
C ASP A 81 -8.91 -5.80 23.07
N LYS A 82 -9.09 -4.50 23.34
CA LYS A 82 -10.38 -3.80 23.23
C LYS A 82 -10.56 -3.08 21.89
N GLY A 83 -9.55 -3.12 21.02
CA GLY A 83 -9.57 -2.51 19.70
C GLY A 83 -10.60 -3.18 18.79
N ALA A 84 -11.40 -2.36 18.14
CA ALA A 84 -12.35 -2.84 17.14
C ALA A 84 -11.63 -3.44 15.92
N ALA A 85 -12.29 -4.34 15.20
CA ALA A 85 -11.89 -4.75 13.85
C ALA A 85 -12.03 -3.58 12.85
N CYS A 86 -11.48 -3.71 11.64
CA CYS A 86 -11.74 -2.74 10.57
C CYS A 86 -13.22 -2.74 10.18
N SER A 87 -13.82 -1.55 10.14
CA SER A 87 -15.18 -1.36 9.62
C SER A 87 -15.18 -1.34 8.09
N GLN A 88 -16.34 -1.62 7.47
CA GLN A 88 -16.48 -1.55 6.01
C GLN A 88 -16.18 -0.15 5.45
N ALA A 89 -16.50 0.90 6.21
CA ALA A 89 -16.19 2.29 5.82
C ALA A 89 -14.68 2.55 5.79
N GLU A 90 -13.93 2.01 6.75
CA GLU A 90 -12.47 2.10 6.74
C GLU A 90 -11.85 1.33 5.57
N ILE A 91 -12.36 0.14 5.26
CA ILE A 91 -11.94 -0.64 4.08
C ILE A 91 -12.15 0.17 2.79
N ALA A 92 -13.32 0.82 2.65
CA ALA A 92 -13.60 1.67 1.49
C ALA A 92 -12.62 2.85 1.39
N ALA A 93 -12.35 3.53 2.51
CA ALA A 93 -11.39 4.64 2.56
C ALA A 93 -9.96 4.21 2.16
N ILE A 94 -9.53 3.01 2.58
CA ILE A 94 -8.23 2.43 2.19
C ILE A 94 -8.20 2.17 0.68
N ALA A 95 -9.28 1.63 0.11
CA ALA A 95 -9.37 1.36 -1.32
C ALA A 95 -9.30 2.66 -2.16
N GLU A 96 -10.00 3.71 -1.75
CA GLU A 96 -9.94 5.01 -2.41
C GLU A 96 -8.54 5.63 -2.34
N GLU A 97 -7.87 5.50 -1.19
CA GLU A 97 -6.51 5.99 -1.01
C GLU A 97 -5.50 5.22 -1.84
N TYR A 98 -5.65 3.89 -1.91
CA TYR A 98 -4.89 3.06 -2.82
C TYR A 98 -5.07 3.51 -4.28
N GLU A 99 -6.28 3.78 -4.76
CA GLU A 99 -6.49 4.19 -6.15
C GLU A 99 -5.82 5.53 -6.50
N ARG A 100 -5.76 6.47 -5.54
CA ARG A 100 -5.01 7.73 -5.71
C ARG A 100 -3.51 7.49 -5.89
N VAL A 101 -2.95 6.51 -5.19
CA VAL A 101 -1.54 6.09 -5.31
C VAL A 101 -1.32 5.27 -6.57
N ALA A 102 -2.26 4.39 -6.92
CA ALA A 102 -2.15 3.47 -8.03
C ALA A 102 -2.17 4.20 -9.38
N ALA A 103 -2.95 5.27 -9.52
CA ALA A 103 -3.08 6.04 -10.76
C ALA A 103 -1.72 6.52 -11.35
N PRO A 104 -0.84 7.22 -10.61
CA PRO A 104 0.48 7.58 -11.13
C PRO A 104 1.42 6.39 -11.30
N LEU A 105 1.29 5.34 -10.48
CA LEU A 105 2.10 4.10 -10.62
C LEU A 105 1.78 3.36 -11.92
N ARG A 106 0.51 3.25 -12.33
CA ARG A 106 0.10 2.62 -13.59
C ARG A 106 0.78 3.31 -14.80
N LYS A 107 0.75 4.64 -14.83
CA LYS A 107 1.46 5.45 -15.85
C LYS A 107 2.97 5.21 -15.83
N PHE A 108 3.55 5.02 -14.66
CA PHE A 108 4.99 4.77 -14.50
C PHE A 108 5.40 3.39 -15.02
N VAL A 109 4.59 2.36 -14.79
CA VAL A 109 4.88 0.98 -15.24
C VAL A 109 4.47 0.70 -16.68
N GLY A 110 3.69 1.59 -17.29
CA GLY A 110 3.24 1.50 -18.69
C GLY A 110 2.00 0.64 -18.90
N ASP A 111 1.17 0.47 -17.85
CA ASP A 111 -0.15 -0.19 -17.91
C ASP A 111 -1.28 0.83 -18.09
#